data_AF-X1B4D7-F1
#
_entry.id   AF-X1B4D7-F1
#
_cell.length_a   1.000
_cell.length_b   1.000
_cell.length_c   1.000
_cell.angle_alpha   90.00
_cell.angle_beta   90.00
_cell.angle_gamma   90.00
#
_symmetry.space_group_name_H-M   'P 1'
#
loop_
_entity.id
_entity.type
_entity.pdbx_description
1 polymer ?
#
loop_
_entity_poly.entity_id
_entity_poly.type
_entity_poly.pdbx_seq_one_letter_code
_entity_poly.pdbx_strand_id
1 'polypeptide(L)'
;MINKLGKFELDNVYCGDCKELMGYIPNNTIDLIVTDPPYQLSSTSRARPDQTKEGSYGKEVPFSRQQSRIKKGFMGKKWDILPPIEVWKESLRILKPGAFAFIMTTPRQDSLCQILMDLTNAGFFMGFTSIYWTYASGFPP
;
A
#
# COMPACT_ATOMS: atom_id res chain seq x y z
N MET A 1 22.03 -10.39 -23.64
CA MET A 1 21.18 -10.17 -22.46
C MET A 1 20.67 -8.75 -22.50
N ILE A 2 19.42 -8.51 -22.10
CA ILE A 2 18.89 -7.15 -21.93
C ILE A 2 19.52 -6.62 -20.64
N ASN A 3 20.32 -5.56 -20.71
CA ASN A 3 20.98 -4.98 -19.54
C ASN A 3 20.30 -3.68 -19.07
N LYS A 4 19.21 -3.28 -19.73
CA LYS A 4 18.48 -2.03 -19.46
C LYS A 4 16.97 -2.24 -19.50
N LEU A 5 16.27 -1.48 -18.68
CA LEU A 5 14.82 -1.39 -18.63
C LEU A 5 14.39 0.08 -18.68
N GLY A 6 13.96 0.53 -19.86
CA GLY A 6 13.76 1.96 -20.10
C GLY A 6 15.06 2.74 -19.91
N LYS A 7 15.08 3.70 -18.98
CA LYS A 7 16.29 4.47 -18.64
C LYS A 7 17.20 3.79 -17.60
N PHE A 8 16.76 2.69 -17.00
CA PHE A 8 17.44 2.04 -15.88
C PHE A 8 18.36 0.92 -16.38
N GLU A 9 19.50 0.76 -15.73
CA GLU A 9 20.37 -0.41 -15.82
C GLU A 9 19.88 -1.44 -14.80
N LEU A 10 19.89 -2.72 -15.20
CA LEU A 10 19.50 -3.80 -14.29
C LEU A 10 20.50 -3.93 -13.13
N ASP A 11 20.09 -4.61 -12.06
CA ASP A 11 20.92 -4.91 -10.88
C ASP A 11 21.42 -3.66 -10.13
N ASN A 12 20.67 -2.56 -10.21
CA ASN A 12 20.96 -1.31 -9.53
C ASN A 12 19.76 -0.82 -8.69
N VAL A 13 20.05 -0.09 -7.60
CA VAL A 13 19.05 0.56 -6.76
C VAL A 13 18.93 2.03 -7.17
N TYR A 14 17.71 2.46 -7.50
CA TYR A 14 17.42 3.83 -7.88
C TYR A 14 16.70 4.57 -6.75
N CYS A 15 17.27 5.70 -6.33
CA CYS A 15 16.69 6.57 -5.31
C CYS A 15 15.75 7.60 -5.96
N GLY A 16 14.49 7.65 -5.52
CA GLY A 16 13.50 8.60 -6.00
C GLY A 16 12.08 8.22 -5.60
N ASP A 17 11.12 9.05 -5.98
CA ASP A 17 9.69 8.71 -5.83
C ASP A 17 9.34 7.53 -6.74
N CYS A 18 8.72 6.49 -6.18
CA CYS A 18 8.49 5.24 -6.91
C CYS A 18 7.53 5.44 -8.10
N LYS A 19 6.52 6.30 -7.98
CA LYS A 19 5.57 6.58 -9.07
C LYS A 19 6.29 7.29 -10.22
N GLU A 20 7.10 8.29 -9.91
CA GLU A 20 7.90 8.99 -10.92
C GLU A 20 8.87 8.04 -11.61
N LEU A 21 9.60 7.21 -10.84
CA LEU A 21 10.57 6.26 -11.38
C LEU A 21 9.89 5.19 -12.26
N MET A 22 8.75 4.65 -11.84
CA MET A 22 7.97 3.69 -12.65
C MET A 22 7.54 4.30 -13.99
N GLY A 23 7.29 5.61 -14.05
CA GLY A 23 6.96 6.32 -15.30
C GLY A 23 8.03 6.19 -16.40
N TYR A 24 9.27 5.85 -16.06
CA TYR A 24 10.35 5.61 -17.03
C TYR A 24 10.52 4.12 -17.40
N ILE A 25 9.76 3.22 -16.78
CA ILE A 25 9.73 1.78 -17.10
C ILE A 25 8.69 1.55 -18.21
N PRO A 26 9.02 0.87 -19.32
CA PRO A 26 8.06 0.60 -20.39
C PRO A 26 6.91 -0.33 -19.94
N ASN A 27 5.77 -0.24 -20.60
CA ASN A 27 4.60 -1.08 -20.31
C ASN A 27 4.92 -2.57 -20.48
N ASN A 28 4.28 -3.44 -19.70
CA ASN A 28 4.34 -4.90 -19.87
C ASN A 28 5.77 -5.47 -19.94
N THR A 29 6.66 -5.02 -19.05
CA THR A 29 8.08 -5.43 -19.05
C THR A 29 8.52 -6.15 -17.78
N ILE A 30 7.81 -5.99 -16.67
CA ILE A 30 8.10 -6.61 -15.39
C ILE A 30 7.37 -7.95 -15.25
N ASP A 31 8.12 -9.00 -14.89
CA ASP A 31 7.58 -10.36 -14.67
C ASP A 31 7.03 -10.57 -13.25
N LEU A 32 7.51 -9.78 -12.28
CA LEU A 32 7.13 -9.88 -10.87
C LEU A 32 7.35 -8.55 -10.15
N ILE A 33 6.37 -8.11 -9.37
CA ILE A 33 6.57 -7.07 -8.35
C ILE A 33 6.60 -7.71 -6.97
N VAL A 34 7.58 -7.35 -6.15
CA VAL A 34 7.60 -7.63 -4.71
C VAL A 34 7.81 -6.30 -4.02
N THR A 35 6.85 -5.87 -3.20
CA THR A 35 6.88 -4.54 -2.60
C THR A 35 6.32 -4.51 -1.19
N ASP A 36 7.02 -3.76 -0.34
CA ASP A 36 6.65 -3.48 1.04
C ASP A 36 6.28 -1.98 1.17
N PRO A 37 5.05 -1.59 0.77
CA PRO A 37 4.63 -0.20 0.79
C PRO A 37 4.41 0.30 2.23
N PRO A 38 4.27 1.61 2.44
CA PRO A 38 3.62 2.14 3.64
C PRO A 38 2.27 1.48 3.95
N TYR A 39 2.02 1.14 5.22
CA TYR A 39 0.81 0.44 5.68
C TYR A 39 -0.19 1.35 6.41
N GLN A 40 0.25 2.57 6.72
CA GLN A 40 -0.52 3.51 7.50
C GLN A 40 -0.91 2.91 8.87
N LEU A 41 0.10 2.60 9.68
CA LEU A 41 0.02 2.10 11.05
C LEU A 41 -0.35 3.19 12.07
N SER A 42 -1.33 4.03 11.72
CA SER A 42 -1.97 4.95 12.65
C SER A 42 -3.32 4.41 13.09
N SER A 43 -3.69 4.70 14.34
CA SER A 43 -5.03 4.40 14.81
C SER A 43 -6.07 5.22 14.05
N THR A 44 -6.97 4.53 13.35
CA THR A 44 -8.25 5.09 12.88
C THR A 44 -9.29 5.15 13.99
N SER A 45 -8.95 4.67 15.20
CA SER A 45 -9.89 4.56 16.31
C SER A 45 -10.58 5.90 16.53
N ARG A 46 -11.89 5.91 16.32
CA ARG A 46 -12.75 6.81 17.09
C ARG A 46 -12.36 6.62 18.55
N ALA A 47 -12.07 7.74 19.21
CA ALA A 47 -11.96 7.71 20.65
C ALA A 47 -13.25 7.07 21.19
N ARG A 48 -13.09 6.07 22.07
CA ARG A 48 -14.23 5.30 22.53
C ARG A 48 -15.23 6.23 23.22
N PRO A 49 -16.54 5.97 23.12
CA PRO A 49 -17.58 6.73 23.81
C PRO A 49 -17.22 7.18 25.24
N ASP A 50 -16.67 6.24 26.02
CA ASP A 50 -16.25 6.35 27.41
C ASP A 50 -14.96 7.15 27.62
N GLN A 51 -14.16 7.34 26.57
CA GLN A 51 -12.89 8.07 26.60
C GLN A 51 -12.98 9.46 25.97
N THR A 52 -14.18 9.87 25.56
CA THR A 52 -14.47 11.15 24.92
C THR A 52 -15.36 12.02 25.79
N LYS A 53 -15.11 13.34 25.83
CA LYS A 53 -16.10 14.29 26.38
C LYS A 53 -17.39 14.19 25.58
N GLU A 54 -18.56 14.20 26.24
CA GLU A 54 -19.85 14.26 25.56
C GLU A 54 -19.85 15.37 24.50
N GLY A 55 -20.25 15.04 23.27
CA GLY A 55 -20.23 15.95 22.12
C GLY A 55 -18.91 16.01 21.32
N SER A 56 -17.86 15.27 21.72
CA SER A 56 -16.62 15.16 20.94
C SER A 56 -16.58 13.98 19.96
N TYR A 57 -17.71 13.29 19.78
CA TYR A 57 -17.93 12.38 18.65
C TYR A 57 -17.76 13.17 17.35
N GLY A 58 -16.55 13.11 16.78
CA GLY A 58 -16.32 13.64 15.45
C GLY A 58 -17.40 13.11 14.50
N LYS A 59 -17.91 13.98 13.62
CA LYS A 59 -18.95 13.63 12.63
C LYS A 59 -18.64 12.29 11.99
N GLU A 60 -19.65 11.43 11.87
CA GLU A 60 -19.59 10.23 11.04
C GLU A 60 -19.07 10.59 9.67
N VAL A 61 -17.93 10.00 9.33
CA VAL A 61 -17.35 10.09 8.00
C VAL A 61 -17.41 8.70 7.40
N PRO A 62 -17.91 8.57 6.15
CA PRO A 62 -17.82 7.34 5.39
C PRO A 62 -16.38 6.80 5.43
N PHE A 63 -16.23 5.48 5.40
CA PHE A 63 -14.92 4.81 5.41
C PHE A 63 -13.95 5.41 4.38
N SER A 64 -14.45 5.72 3.17
CA SER A 64 -13.70 6.39 2.11
C SER A 64 -13.11 7.76 2.47
N ARG A 65 -13.68 8.46 3.47
CA ARG A 65 -13.21 9.76 3.99
C ARG A 65 -12.46 9.64 5.32
N GLN A 66 -12.38 8.45 5.92
CA GLN A 66 -11.57 8.24 7.12
C GLN A 66 -10.08 8.26 6.76
N GLN A 67 -9.71 7.62 5.64
CA GLN A 67 -8.33 7.56 5.18
C GLN A 67 -7.72 8.93 4.87
N SER A 68 -8.49 9.83 4.24
CA SER A 68 -7.99 11.16 3.83
C SER A 68 -7.66 12.11 4.98
N ARG A 69 -8.05 11.77 6.22
CA ARG A 69 -7.70 12.54 7.42
C ARG A 69 -6.35 12.17 8.00
N ILE A 70 -5.80 11.03 7.59
CA ILE A 70 -4.58 10.47 8.17
C ILE A 70 -3.38 11.12 7.49
N LYS A 71 -2.51 11.74 8.31
CA LYS A 71 -1.34 12.50 7.84
C LYS A 71 -0.01 11.90 8.32
N LYS A 72 -0.07 10.90 9.19
CA LYS A 72 1.05 10.19 9.81
C LYS A 72 0.62 8.76 10.09
N GLY A 73 1.54 7.80 9.99
CA GLY A 73 1.32 6.39 10.34
C GLY A 73 2.23 5.94 11.48
N PHE A 74 2.91 4.82 11.25
CA PHE A 74 3.88 4.16 12.11
C PHE A 74 4.78 5.15 12.82
N MET A 75 4.79 5.08 14.16
CA MET A 75 5.58 5.97 15.02
C MET A 75 5.41 7.47 14.71
N GLY A 76 4.23 7.89 14.23
CA GLY A 76 3.94 9.28 13.87
C GLY A 76 4.70 9.78 12.64
N LYS A 77 5.26 8.89 11.82
CA LYS A 77 6.03 9.26 10.63
C LYS A 77 5.11 9.60 9.47
N LYS A 78 5.48 10.64 8.71
CA LYS A 78 4.71 11.13 7.55
C LYS A 78 4.86 10.26 6.30
N TRP A 79 5.92 9.44 6.23
CA TRP A 79 6.12 8.52 5.11
C TRP A 79 5.17 7.33 5.17
N ASP A 80 4.67 6.98 6.37
CA ASP A 80 3.79 5.84 6.53
C ASP A 80 2.33 6.22 6.26
N ILE A 81 2.04 6.52 5.00
CA ILE A 81 0.71 6.81 4.48
C ILE A 81 0.50 5.92 3.26
N LEU A 82 -0.69 5.32 3.15
CA LEU A 82 -0.96 4.41 2.03
C LEU A 82 -0.62 5.08 0.69
N PRO A 83 0.02 4.35 -0.24
CA PRO A 83 0.27 4.86 -1.58
C PRO A 83 -1.03 5.27 -2.26
N PRO A 84 -1.04 6.40 -3.00
CA PRO A 84 -2.19 6.78 -3.80
C PRO A 84 -2.43 5.74 -4.91
N ILE A 85 -3.68 5.62 -5.38
CA ILE A 85 -4.09 4.61 -6.37
C ILE A 85 -3.26 4.65 -7.66
N GLU A 86 -2.70 5.81 -8.00
CA GLU A 86 -1.84 6.03 -9.16
C GLU A 86 -0.54 5.21 -9.09
N VAL A 87 -0.01 4.95 -7.89
CA VAL A 87 1.14 4.05 -7.70
C VAL A 87 0.77 2.64 -8.15
N TRP A 88 -0.43 2.18 -7.79
CA TRP A 88 -0.92 0.85 -8.16
C TRP A 88 -1.25 0.75 -9.65
N LYS A 89 -1.83 1.80 -10.25
CA LYS A 89 -2.07 1.85 -11.70
C LYS A 89 -0.76 1.79 -12.49
N GLU A 90 0.27 2.51 -12.06
CA GLU A 90 1.60 2.44 -12.68
C GLU A 90 2.26 1.07 -12.47
N SER A 91 2.10 0.49 -11.27
CA SER A 91 2.56 -0.89 -10.98
C SER A 91 1.92 -1.91 -11.92
N LEU A 92 0.62 -1.79 -12.17
CA LEU A 92 -0.10 -2.67 -13.10
C LEU A 92 0.32 -2.44 -14.56
N ARG A 93 0.55 -1.18 -14.97
CA ARG A 93 0.99 -0.82 -16.33
C ARG A 93 2.31 -1.49 -16.71
N ILE A 94 3.27 -1.56 -15.78
CA ILE A 94 4.60 -2.10 -16.05
C ILE A 94 4.64 -3.63 -15.98
N LEU A 95 3.68 -4.27 -15.30
CA LEU A 95 3.57 -5.73 -15.23
C LEU A 95 3.16 -6.31 -16.59
N LYS A 96 3.80 -7.42 -16.98
CA LYS A 96 3.38 -8.21 -18.14
C LYS A 96 1.98 -8.81 -17.90
N PRO A 97 1.20 -9.07 -18.97
CA PRO A 97 -0.05 -9.82 -18.84
C PRO A 97 0.19 -11.18 -18.17
N GLY A 98 -0.52 -11.45 -17.08
CA GLY A 98 -0.37 -12.68 -16.29
C GLY A 98 0.77 -12.69 -15.28
N ALA A 99 1.54 -11.61 -15.16
CA ALA A 99 2.55 -11.45 -14.11
C ALA A 99 1.92 -11.31 -12.72
N PHE A 100 2.70 -11.64 -11.70
CA PHE A 100 2.26 -11.58 -10.29
C PHE A 100 2.80 -10.34 -9.59
N ALA A 101 2.10 -9.95 -8.52
CA ALA A 101 2.60 -8.98 -7.55
C ALA A 101 2.40 -9.53 -6.12
N PHE A 102 3.46 -9.54 -5.33
CA PHE A 102 3.39 -9.75 -3.88
C PHE A 102 3.50 -8.39 -3.20
N ILE A 103 2.42 -7.99 -2.52
CA ILE A 103 2.30 -6.68 -1.89
C ILE A 103 2.11 -6.94 -0.41
N MET A 104 3.13 -6.62 0.38
CA MET A 104 3.05 -6.75 1.83
C MET A 104 2.10 -5.70 2.42
N THR A 105 1.42 -6.05 3.51
CA THR A 105 0.55 -5.13 4.25
C THR A 105 0.33 -5.62 5.68
N THR A 106 -0.26 -4.76 6.50
CA THR A 106 -0.69 -5.07 7.86
C THR A 106 -1.92 -5.98 7.88
N PRO A 107 -2.03 -6.92 8.84
CA PRO A 107 -3.25 -7.70 9.06
C PRO A 107 -4.38 -6.89 9.72
N ARG A 108 -4.12 -5.64 10.11
CA ARG A 108 -5.14 -4.76 10.70
C ARG A 108 -6.23 -4.44 9.68
N GLN A 109 -7.48 -4.79 10.03
CA GLN A 109 -8.60 -4.86 9.09
C GLN A 109 -8.92 -3.56 8.34
N ASP A 110 -8.75 -2.40 8.99
CA ASP A 110 -9.03 -1.09 8.39
C ASP A 110 -8.02 -0.74 7.28
N SER A 111 -6.72 -0.83 7.55
CA SER A 111 -5.66 -0.64 6.55
C SER A 111 -5.69 -1.74 5.48
N LEU A 112 -5.91 -2.99 5.90
CA LEU A 112 -6.00 -4.13 4.99
C LEU A 112 -7.13 -3.92 3.99
N CYS A 113 -8.35 -3.65 4.45
CA CYS A 113 -9.49 -3.43 3.56
C CYS A 113 -9.20 -2.31 2.55
N GLN A 114 -8.63 -1.18 3.01
CA GLN A 114 -8.34 -0.06 2.13
C GLN A 114 -7.32 -0.41 1.04
N ILE A 115 -6.21 -1.07 1.38
CA ILE A 115 -5.21 -1.44 0.36
C ILE A 115 -5.78 -2.44 -0.66
N LEU A 116 -6.60 -3.40 -0.22
CA LEU A 116 -7.24 -4.37 -1.11
C LEU A 116 -8.24 -3.67 -2.05
N MET A 117 -8.99 -2.68 -1.55
CA MET A 117 -9.87 -1.85 -2.37
C MET A 117 -9.08 -1.04 -3.41
N ASP A 118 -7.97 -0.42 -3.01
CA ASP A 118 -7.15 0.40 -3.92
C ASP A 118 -6.50 -0.45 -5.03
N LEU A 119 -6.03 -1.65 -4.68
CA LEU A 119 -5.50 -2.62 -5.65
C LEU A 119 -6.59 -3.09 -6.62
N THR A 120 -7.78 -3.42 -6.11
CA THR A 120 -8.93 -3.80 -6.94
C THR A 120 -9.31 -2.65 -7.90
N ASN A 121 -9.40 -1.42 -7.38
CA ASN A 121 -9.74 -0.24 -8.17
C ASN A 121 -8.65 0.13 -9.21
N ALA A 122 -7.39 -0.23 -8.95
CA ALA A 122 -6.31 -0.08 -9.91
C ALA A 122 -6.37 -1.11 -11.05
N GLY A 123 -7.13 -2.20 -10.87
CA GLY A 123 -7.35 -3.24 -11.88
C GLY A 123 -6.62 -4.55 -11.60
N PHE A 124 -6.01 -4.74 -10.41
CA PHE A 124 -5.40 -6.02 -10.05
C PHE A 124 -6.46 -7.11 -9.92
N PHE A 125 -6.14 -8.30 -10.43
CA PHE A 125 -6.95 -9.49 -10.19
C PHE A 125 -6.57 -10.12 -8.83
N MET A 126 -7.49 -10.04 -7.87
CA MET A 126 -7.25 -10.43 -6.48
C MET A 126 -7.81 -11.80 -6.08
N GLY A 127 -8.07 -12.68 -7.06
CA GLY A 127 -8.71 -13.98 -6.82
C GLY A 127 -7.82 -15.05 -6.14
N PHE A 128 -6.59 -14.71 -5.76
CA PHE A 128 -5.64 -15.62 -5.12
C PHE A 128 -5.70 -15.52 -3.60
N THR A 129 -5.35 -16.61 -2.91
CA THR A 129 -5.30 -16.67 -1.45
C THR A 129 -4.19 -15.77 -0.89
N SER A 130 -4.51 -14.98 0.14
CA SER A 130 -3.52 -14.20 0.88
C SER A 130 -2.52 -15.09 1.63
N ILE A 131 -1.25 -14.69 1.65
CA ILE A 131 -0.20 -15.32 2.44
C ILE A 131 -0.03 -14.51 3.72
N TYR A 132 0.00 -15.17 4.87
CA TYR A 132 0.17 -14.51 6.18
C TYR A 132 1.52 -14.89 6.78
N TRP A 133 2.28 -13.87 7.18
CA TRP A 133 3.50 -14.04 7.98
C TRP A 133 3.12 -14.16 9.45
N THR A 134 3.39 -15.31 10.06
CA THR A 134 3.14 -15.55 11.50
C THR A 134 4.46 -15.57 12.26
N TYR A 135 4.61 -14.68 13.24
CA TYR A 135 5.78 -14.67 14.11
C TYR A 135 5.63 -15.73 15.21
N ALA A 136 6.64 -16.59 15.36
CA ALA A 136 6.71 -17.59 16.43
C ALA A 136 7.32 -17.06 17.74
N SER A 137 7.59 -15.75 17.83
CA SER A 137 8.31 -15.12 18.95
C SER A 137 7.44 -14.84 20.19
N GLY A 138 6.12 -15.07 20.13
CA GLY A 138 5.19 -14.83 21.24
C GLY A 138 5.00 -13.35 21.62
N PHE A 139 5.68 -12.43 20.95
CA PHE A 139 5.52 -10.99 21.11
C PHE A 139 4.50 -10.48 20.08
N PRO A 140 3.52 -9.65 20.48
CA PRO A 140 2.63 -9.03 19.50
C PRO A 140 3.45 -8.12 18.57
N PRO A 141 3.25 -8.20 17.24
CA PRO A 141 3.88 -7.31 16.27
C PRO A 141 3.39 -5.86 16.38
#